data_AF-A0A7S2WIJ3-F1
#
_entry.id   AF-A0A7S2WIJ3-F1
#
_cell.length_a   1.000
_cell.length_b   1.000
_cell.length_c   1.000
_cell.angle_alpha   90.00
_cell.angle_beta   90.00
_cell.angle_gamma   90.00
#
_symmetry.space_group_name_H-M   'P 1'
#
loop_
_entity.id
_entity.type
_entity.pdbx_description
1 polymer ?
#
loop_
_entity_poly.entity_id
_entity_poly.type
_entity_poly.pdbx_seq_one_letter_code
_entity_poly.pdbx_strand_id
1 'polypeptide(L)'
;NMTHLEHVVEFPTAYNDFLNEIRRRKAYGVASSSLSSAMVDKLASMRIAEVRAREKFLQTSGRHLTPAFFEIFMPTLATLPAVYTPQLPSMVEMDTIPDIGPLNLEPKGSTMTSSSSIGSGINDNAMQGNISGGASSLTDDTPQQQVD
;
A
#
# COMPACT_ATOMS: atom_id res chain seq x y z
N ASN A 1 47.09 22.64 -8.21
CA ASN A 1 46.73 21.22 -8.39
C ASN A 1 45.57 21.17 -9.38
N MET A 2 45.83 20.89 -10.67
CA MET A 2 44.86 21.03 -11.79
C MET A 2 44.13 19.72 -12.13
N THR A 3 44.35 18.65 -11.36
CA THR A 3 43.85 17.29 -11.63
C THR A 3 42.31 17.17 -11.69
N HIS A 4 41.57 18.08 -11.07
CA HIS A 4 40.10 18.11 -11.15
C HIS A 4 39.58 18.67 -12.49
N LEU A 5 40.41 19.43 -13.23
CA LEU A 5 40.04 19.98 -14.54
C LEU A 5 40.18 18.95 -15.67
N GLU A 6 40.93 17.88 -15.43
CA GLU A 6 41.09 16.76 -16.37
C GLU A 6 39.77 16.02 -16.60
N HIS A 7 38.86 16.05 -15.61
CA HIS A 7 37.58 15.34 -15.63
C HIS A 7 36.37 16.19 -16.08
N VAL A 8 36.60 17.41 -16.56
CA VAL A 8 35.52 18.34 -16.94
C VAL A 8 34.74 17.82 -18.16
N VAL A 9 35.39 17.02 -19.01
CA VAL A 9 34.76 16.41 -20.18
C VAL A 9 33.71 15.37 -19.78
N GLU A 10 33.95 14.64 -18.69
CA GLU A 10 33.04 13.62 -18.15
C GLU A 10 31.92 14.22 -17.29
N PHE A 11 32.05 15.49 -16.89
CA PHE A 11 31.11 16.14 -15.97
C PHE A 11 29.64 16.06 -16.40
N PRO A 12 29.25 16.28 -17.68
CA PRO A 12 27.86 16.15 -18.10
C PRO A 12 27.30 14.74 -17.89
N THR A 13 28.11 13.71 -18.15
CA THR A 13 27.72 12.31 -17.94
C THR A 13 27.59 12.02 -16.44
N ALA A 14 28.61 12.37 -15.66
CA ALA A 14 28.62 12.17 -14.21
C ALA A 14 27.46 12.89 -13.51
N TYR A 15 27.10 14.10 -13.97
CA TYR A 15 25.97 14.84 -13.45
C TYR A 15 24.65 14.13 -13.75
N ASN A 16 24.45 13.61 -14.97
CA ASN A 16 23.25 12.84 -15.30
C ASN A 16 23.12 11.57 -14.45
N ASP A 17 24.23 10.86 -14.23
CA ASP A 17 24.27 9.68 -13.36
C ASP A 17 23.93 10.04 -11.91
N PHE A 18 24.43 11.17 -11.42
CA PHE A 18 24.08 11.70 -10.10
C PHE A 18 22.58 12.02 -9.98
N LEU A 19 21.97 12.66 -10.99
CA LEU A 19 20.52 12.91 -11.00
C LEU A 19 19.72 11.60 -11.01
N ASN A 20 20.19 10.58 -11.74
CA ASN A 20 19.57 9.26 -11.76
C ASN A 20 19.64 8.58 -10.38
N GLU A 21 20.78 8.68 -9.70
CA GLU A 21 20.95 8.14 -8.35
C GLU A 21 20.02 8.83 -7.34
N ILE A 22 19.86 10.15 -7.43
CA ILE A 22 18.90 10.90 -6.60
C ILE A 22 17.48 10.35 -6.79
N ARG A 23 17.03 10.21 -8.04
CA ARG A 23 15.70 9.65 -8.34
C ARG A 23 15.56 8.22 -7.80
N ARG A 24 16.57 7.39 -7.99
CA ARG A 24 16.58 6.00 -7.51
C ARG A 24 16.42 5.93 -5.99
N ARG A 25 17.17 6.75 -5.24
CA ARG A 25 17.06 6.80 -3.77
C ARG A 25 15.67 7.23 -3.30
N LYS A 26 15.11 8.26 -3.93
CA LYS A 26 13.74 8.70 -3.63
C LYS A 26 12.71 7.61 -3.90
N ALA A 27 12.81 6.93 -5.05
CA ALA A 27 11.94 5.81 -5.41
C ALA A 27 12.04 4.65 -4.40
N TYR A 28 13.26 4.31 -3.96
CA TYR A 28 13.47 3.33 -2.91
C TYR A 28 12.79 3.72 -1.60
N GLY A 29 12.89 4.98 -1.17
CA GLY A 29 12.24 5.47 0.03
C GLY A 29 10.73 5.28 0.03
N VAL A 30 10.09 5.66 -1.08
CA VAL A 30 8.64 5.48 -1.30
C VAL A 30 8.27 3.99 -1.28
N ALA A 31 9.00 3.16 -2.03
CA ALA A 31 8.72 1.73 -2.11
C ALA A 31 8.88 1.03 -0.76
N SER A 32 9.96 1.33 -0.02
CA SER A 32 10.24 0.77 1.30
C SER A 32 9.17 1.15 2.32
N SER A 33 8.78 2.43 2.35
CA SER A 33 7.71 2.93 3.24
C SER A 33 6.36 2.28 2.92
N SER A 34 5.98 2.25 1.64
CA SER A 34 4.74 1.63 1.18
C SER A 34 4.68 0.14 1.53
N LEU A 35 5.76 -0.60 1.26
CA LEU A 35 5.83 -2.03 1.57
C LEU A 35 5.73 -2.30 3.07
N SER A 36 6.45 -1.52 3.88
CA SER A 36 6.42 -1.65 5.34
C SER A 36 5.04 -1.36 5.90
N SER A 37 4.36 -0.31 5.42
CA SER A 37 2.98 -0.02 5.79
C SER A 37 2.04 -1.18 5.45
N ALA A 38 2.12 -1.69 4.22
CA ALA A 38 1.29 -2.81 3.78
C ALA A 38 1.51 -4.08 4.63
N MET A 39 2.76 -4.35 5.04
CA MET A 39 3.08 -5.46 5.94
C MET A 39 2.46 -5.26 7.33
N VAL A 40 2.55 -4.05 7.90
CA VAL A 40 1.94 -3.73 9.21
C VAL A 40 0.43 -3.91 9.15
N ASP A 41 -0.22 -3.40 8.10
CA ASP A 41 -1.67 -3.55 7.89
C ASP A 41 -2.05 -5.03 7.75
N LYS A 42 -1.25 -5.81 7.02
CA LYS A 42 -1.47 -7.24 6.87
C LYS A 42 -1.40 -7.95 8.23
N LEU A 43 -0.40 -7.65 9.05
CA LEU A 43 -0.26 -8.24 10.39
C LEU A 43 -1.43 -7.84 11.31
N ALA A 44 -1.87 -6.59 11.25
CA ALA A 44 -3.06 -6.13 11.98
C ALA A 44 -4.31 -6.90 11.55
N SER A 45 -4.51 -7.10 10.24
CA SER A 45 -5.64 -7.87 9.71
C SER A 45 -5.63 -9.34 10.16
N MET A 46 -4.44 -9.97 10.20
CA MET A 46 -4.28 -11.35 10.67
C MET A 46 -4.62 -11.46 12.14
N ARG A 47 -4.20 -10.50 12.97
CA ARG A 47 -4.55 -10.45 14.39
C ARG A 47 -6.06 -10.35 14.60
N ILE A 48 -6.74 -9.49 13.84
CA ILE A 48 -8.20 -9.34 13.91
C ILE A 48 -8.90 -10.65 13.51
N ALA A 49 -8.43 -11.30 12.45
CA ALA A 49 -8.98 -12.57 12.01
C ALA A 49 -8.83 -13.67 13.09
N GLU A 50 -7.67 -13.73 13.75
CA GLU A 50 -7.43 -14.67 14.84
C GLU A 50 -8.34 -14.40 16.04
N VAL A 51 -8.53 -13.13 16.44
CA VAL A 51 -9.47 -12.78 17.53
C VAL A 51 -10.88 -13.28 17.21
N ARG A 52 -11.37 -13.02 16.00
CA ARG A 52 -12.69 -13.50 15.56
C ARG A 52 -12.76 -15.02 15.54
N ALA A 53 -11.70 -15.71 15.11
CA ALA A 53 -11.65 -17.16 15.08
C ALA A 53 -11.73 -17.76 16.50
N ARG A 54 -10.98 -17.19 17.46
CA ARG A 54 -11.04 -17.58 18.88
C ARG A 54 -12.41 -17.33 19.48
N GLU A 55 -12.97 -16.15 19.26
CA GLU A 55 -14.30 -15.80 19.76
C GLU A 55 -15.37 -16.75 19.22
N LYS A 56 -15.37 -17.00 17.91
CA LYS A 56 -16.27 -17.96 17.27
C LYS A 56 -16.09 -19.36 17.85
N PHE A 57 -14.86 -19.80 18.05
CA PHE A 57 -14.58 -21.10 18.66
C PHE A 57 -15.18 -21.19 20.07
N LEU A 58 -14.91 -20.20 20.93
CA LEU A 58 -15.40 -20.15 22.31
C LEU A 58 -16.93 -20.15 22.38
N GLN A 59 -17.60 -19.39 21.50
CA GLN A 59 -19.07 -19.31 21.44
C GLN A 59 -19.73 -20.60 20.91
N THR A 60 -19.03 -21.38 20.08
CA THR A 60 -19.61 -22.55 19.40
C THR A 60 -19.19 -23.86 20.03
N SER A 61 -17.96 -24.29 19.79
CA SER A 61 -17.45 -25.60 20.22
C SER A 61 -16.87 -25.53 21.64
N GLY A 62 -16.24 -24.41 21.98
CA GLY A 62 -15.56 -24.19 23.25
C GLY A 62 -16.48 -24.28 24.46
N ARG A 63 -17.76 -23.88 24.34
CA ARG A 63 -18.75 -23.99 25.43
C ARG A 63 -18.99 -25.41 25.95
N HIS A 64 -18.60 -26.43 25.18
CA HIS A 64 -18.74 -27.84 25.57
C HIS A 64 -17.50 -28.39 26.27
N LEU A 65 -16.41 -27.61 26.37
CA LEU A 65 -15.18 -28.01 27.03
C LEU A 65 -15.21 -27.61 28.51
N THR A 66 -14.56 -28.41 29.35
CA THR A 66 -14.40 -28.09 30.77
C THR A 66 -13.38 -26.97 30.98
N PRO A 67 -13.45 -26.21 32.09
CA PRO A 67 -12.52 -25.12 32.37
C PRO A 67 -11.04 -25.50 32.29
N ALA A 68 -10.69 -26.76 32.64
CA ALA A 68 -9.31 -27.26 32.58
C ALA A 68 -8.65 -27.11 31.20
N PHE A 69 -9.42 -27.15 30.09
CA PHE A 69 -8.89 -26.90 28.75
C PHE A 69 -8.40 -25.47 28.55
N PHE A 70 -9.04 -24.50 29.20
CA PHE A 70 -8.69 -23.10 29.12
C PHE A 70 -7.73 -22.67 30.22
N GLU A 71 -7.59 -23.42 31.31
CA GLU A 71 -6.69 -23.07 32.42
C GLU A 71 -5.33 -23.76 32.32
N ILE A 72 -5.31 -25.01 31.86
CA ILE A 72 -4.11 -25.86 31.87
C ILE A 72 -3.55 -26.04 30.46
N PHE A 73 -4.41 -26.46 29.52
CA PHE A 73 -3.95 -26.87 28.20
C PHE A 73 -3.76 -25.71 27.24
N MET A 74 -4.67 -24.73 27.23
CA MET A 74 -4.61 -23.54 26.37
C MET A 74 -5.00 -22.24 27.10
N PRO A 75 -4.16 -21.75 28.04
CA PRO A 75 -4.42 -20.53 28.82
C PRO A 75 -4.58 -19.26 27.97
N THR A 76 -3.92 -19.21 26.81
CA THR A 76 -3.94 -18.01 25.97
C THR A 76 -5.17 -17.91 25.07
N LEU A 77 -6.05 -18.93 25.04
CA LEU A 77 -7.16 -18.98 24.08
C LEU A 77 -8.20 -17.88 24.30
N ALA A 78 -8.47 -17.53 25.56
CA ALA A 78 -9.37 -16.42 25.91
C ALA A 78 -8.67 -15.05 25.92
N THR A 79 -7.33 -15.02 25.81
CA THR A 79 -6.56 -13.77 25.80
C THR A 79 -6.38 -13.25 24.38
N LEU A 80 -6.25 -11.92 24.26
CA LEU A 80 -5.97 -11.30 22.97
C LEU A 80 -4.59 -11.72 22.44
N PRO A 81 -4.45 -12.01 21.13
CA PRO A 81 -3.15 -12.27 20.54
C PRO A 81 -2.21 -11.07 20.71
N ALA A 82 -0.91 -11.35 20.80
CA ALA A 82 0.13 -10.34 20.92
C ALA A 82 0.04 -9.29 19.78
N VAL A 83 0.37 -8.05 20.12
CA VAL A 83 0.50 -6.97 19.14
C VAL A 83 1.94 -6.94 18.66
N TYR A 84 2.14 -6.96 17.35
CA TYR A 84 3.46 -6.79 16.74
C TYR A 84 3.65 -5.32 16.35
N THR A 85 4.66 -4.67 16.91
CA THR A 85 5.01 -3.27 16.63
C THR A 85 6.44 -3.22 16.10
N PRO A 86 6.65 -3.35 14.78
CA PRO A 86 7.98 -3.30 14.21
C PRO A 86 8.58 -1.90 14.38
N GLN A 87 9.86 -1.86 14.74
CA GLN A 87 10.63 -0.62 14.70
C GLN A 87 11.12 -0.44 13.27
N LEU A 88 10.46 0.45 12.52
CA LEU A 88 10.88 0.77 11.16
C LEU A 88 12.02 1.80 11.20
N PRO A 89 13.07 1.65 10.37
CA PRO A 89 14.11 2.65 10.25
C PRO A 89 13.53 4.02 9.91
N SER A 90 14.09 5.07 10.52
CA SER A 90 13.73 6.45 10.20
C SER A 90 14.15 6.76 8.76
N MET A 91 13.20 7.16 7.92
CA MET A 91 13.45 7.52 6.52
C MET A 91 13.64 9.04 6.32
N VAL A 92 14.01 9.77 7.39
CA VAL A 92 14.21 11.24 7.38
C VAL A 92 15.18 11.70 6.29
N GLU A 93 16.20 10.90 5.97
CA GLU A 93 17.12 11.21 4.87
C GLU A 93 16.39 11.33 3.53
N MET A 94 15.34 10.53 3.29
CA MET A 94 14.57 10.56 2.03
C MET A 94 13.74 11.84 1.88
N ASP A 95 13.33 12.45 2.99
CA ASP A 95 12.58 13.72 2.99
C ASP A 95 13.46 14.91 2.58
N THR A 96 14.77 14.78 2.73
CA THR A 96 15.75 15.79 2.34
C THR A 96 16.17 15.69 0.87
N ILE A 97 15.79 14.62 0.17
CA ILE A 97 16.18 14.39 -1.22
C ILE A 97 15.32 15.27 -2.15
N PRO A 98 15.93 16.14 -3.00
CA PRO A 98 15.18 17.02 -3.87
C PRO A 98 14.40 16.26 -4.94
N ASP A 99 13.25 16.82 -5.35
CA ASP A 99 12.52 16.32 -6.51
C ASP A 99 13.14 16.83 -7.81
N ILE A 100 13.59 15.92 -8.66
CA ILE A 100 14.29 16.26 -9.92
C ILE A 100 13.42 15.91 -11.15
N GLY A 101 12.12 15.63 -10.93
CA GLY A 101 11.16 15.35 -12.00
C GLY A 101 11.49 14.10 -12.82
N PRO A 102 10.61 13.74 -13.78
CA PRO A 102 10.86 12.62 -14.69
C PRO A 102 12.03 12.93 -15.63
N LEU A 103 12.70 11.88 -16.11
CA LEU A 103 13.67 12.02 -17.18
C LEU A 103 12.96 12.58 -18.42
N ASN A 104 13.33 13.79 -18.84
CA ASN A 104 13.00 14.29 -20.16
C ASN A 104 13.87 13.52 -21.17
N LEU A 105 13.51 12.27 -21.42
CA LEU A 105 13.99 11.50 -22.58
C LEU A 105 13.20 11.98 -23.79
N GLU A 106 13.45 13.22 -24.21
CA GLU A 106 13.14 13.61 -25.59
C GLU A 106 13.95 12.67 -26.49
N PRO A 107 13.31 11.81 -27.31
CA PRO A 107 14.04 11.00 -28.26
C PRO A 107 14.58 11.97 -29.31
N LYS A 108 15.87 12.34 -29.18
CA LYS A 108 16.59 13.01 -30.26
C LYS A 108 16.49 12.10 -31.49
N GLY A 109 15.68 12.54 -32.44
CA GLY A 109 15.22 11.76 -33.56
C GLY A 109 16.35 11.11 -34.37
N SER A 110 16.09 9.88 -34.78
CA SER A 110 16.58 9.31 -36.04
C SER A 110 15.41 8.54 -36.65
N THR A 111 14.63 9.25 -37.46
CA THR A 111 13.57 8.71 -38.30
C THR A 111 14.15 7.67 -39.27
N MET A 112 13.58 6.47 -39.30
CA MET A 112 13.21 5.77 -40.56
C MET A 112 12.19 4.66 -40.26
N THR A 113 11.17 4.67 -41.08
CA THR A 113 9.88 3.96 -41.07
C THR A 113 9.97 2.47 -41.37
N SER A 114 9.09 1.66 -40.78
CA SER A 114 8.42 0.56 -41.50
C SER A 114 7.02 0.34 -40.93
N SER A 115 6.04 0.69 -41.75
CA SER A 115 4.63 0.35 -41.60
C SER A 115 4.42 -1.14 -41.80
N SER A 116 3.65 -1.78 -40.91
CA SER A 116 2.86 -2.96 -41.27
C SER A 116 1.51 -2.90 -40.56
N SER A 117 0.51 -2.54 -41.36
CA SER A 117 -0.91 -2.67 -41.11
C SER A 117 -1.34 -4.13 -40.97
N ILE A 118 -1.99 -4.49 -39.88
CA ILE A 118 -3.01 -5.56 -39.87
C ILE A 118 -4.17 -5.04 -39.00
N GLY A 119 -5.25 -4.67 -39.66
CA GLY A 119 -6.55 -4.45 -39.04
C GLY A 119 -7.37 -5.74 -39.04
N SER A 120 -8.13 -5.94 -37.97
CA SER A 120 -9.46 -6.60 -37.91
C SER A 120 -9.85 -6.56 -36.43
N GLY A 121 -10.83 -5.81 -35.95
CA GLY A 121 -12.21 -5.83 -36.41
C GLY A 121 -12.92 -7.03 -35.77
N ILE A 122 -13.48 -6.85 -34.58
CA ILE A 122 -14.74 -7.45 -34.09
C ILE A 122 -15.29 -6.51 -33.01
N ASN A 123 -16.51 -6.06 -33.28
CA ASN A 123 -17.37 -5.23 -32.46
C ASN A 123 -18.54 -6.15 -32.11
N ASP A 124 -18.77 -6.45 -30.83
CA ASP A 124 -19.98 -7.14 -30.41
C ASP A 124 -20.64 -6.35 -29.27
N ASN A 125 -21.90 -6.04 -29.54
CA ASN A 125 -22.77 -5.16 -28.80
C ASN A 125 -23.79 -6.01 -28.03
N ALA A 126 -24.40 -5.39 -27.00
CA ALA A 126 -25.67 -5.76 -26.35
C ALA A 126 -25.67 -6.85 -25.25
N MET A 127 -25.98 -6.42 -24.01
CA MET A 127 -27.30 -6.56 -23.36
C MET A 127 -27.23 -5.92 -21.95
N GLN A 128 -27.91 -4.80 -21.68
CA GLN A 128 -29.31 -4.66 -21.27
C GLN A 128 -29.54 -5.08 -19.80
N GLY A 129 -29.84 -4.09 -18.94
CA GLY A 129 -30.08 -4.32 -17.51
C GLY A 129 -30.41 -3.05 -16.72
N ASN A 130 -31.43 -2.34 -17.18
CA ASN A 130 -32.12 -1.24 -16.49
C ASN A 130 -32.74 -1.72 -15.17
N ILE A 131 -32.41 -1.11 -14.03
CA ILE A 131 -33.34 -1.05 -12.88
C ILE A 131 -33.24 0.32 -12.21
N SER A 132 -34.31 1.10 -12.39
CA SER A 132 -34.66 2.32 -11.68
C SER A 132 -35.22 2.02 -10.28
N GLY A 133 -35.00 2.93 -9.34
CA GLY A 133 -35.76 3.08 -8.10
C GLY A 133 -34.90 3.86 -7.10
N GLY A 134 -35.21 5.07 -6.67
CA GLY A 134 -36.53 5.62 -6.32
C GLY A 134 -36.44 6.00 -4.83
N ALA A 135 -36.50 7.30 -4.56
CA ALA A 135 -36.21 7.95 -3.28
C ALA A 135 -37.11 7.57 -2.09
N SER A 136 -36.61 7.79 -0.87
CA SER A 136 -37.30 8.31 0.34
C SER A 136 -36.23 8.47 1.44
N SER A 137 -35.85 9.67 1.91
CA SER A 137 -36.58 10.60 2.79
C SER A 137 -37.19 9.91 4.01
N LEU A 138 -36.53 10.03 5.17
CA LEU A 138 -37.16 10.01 6.49
C LEU A 138 -36.23 10.68 7.51
N THR A 139 -36.69 11.83 7.99
CA THR A 139 -36.28 12.52 9.22
C THR A 139 -36.51 11.64 10.43
N ASP A 140 -35.62 11.67 11.42
CA ASP A 140 -35.97 11.29 12.79
C ASP A 140 -35.27 12.20 13.79
N ASP A 141 -36.01 12.54 14.84
CA ASP A 141 -35.92 13.73 15.66
C ASP A 141 -35.87 13.32 17.14
N THR A 142 -35.03 13.99 17.94
CA THR A 142 -35.04 14.09 19.44
C THR A 142 -34.72 12.84 20.31
N PRO A 143 -34.36 12.98 21.63
CA PRO A 143 -34.19 14.20 22.43
C PRO A 143 -32.90 14.32 23.29
N GLN A 144 -32.70 15.54 23.81
CA GLN A 144 -31.77 15.91 24.87
C GLN A 144 -31.98 15.11 26.15
N GLN A 145 -30.88 14.78 26.85
CA GLN A 145 -30.91 14.30 28.22
C GLN A 145 -30.09 15.24 29.11
N GLN A 146 -30.83 15.90 30.00
CA GLN A 146 -30.36 16.66 31.15
C GLN A 146 -30.29 15.68 32.32
N VAL A 147 -29.17 15.61 33.04
CA VAL A 147 -29.10 14.98 34.36
C VAL A 147 -28.13 15.76 35.24
N ASP A 148 -28.72 16.39 36.27
CA ASP A 148 -28.27 16.89 37.57
C ASP A 148 -26.91 17.60 37.72
#